data_AF-A0A5D2GSF8-F1
#
_entry.id   AF-A0A5D2GSF8-F1
#
_cell.length_a   1.000
_cell.length_b   1.000
_cell.length_c   1.000
_cell.angle_alpha   90.00
_cell.angle_beta   90.00
_cell.angle_gamma   90.00
#
_symmetry.space_group_name_H-M   'P 1'
#
loop_
_entity.id
_entity.type
_entity.pdbx_description
1 polymer ?
#
loop_
_entity_poly.entity_id
_entity_poly.type
_entity_poly.pdbx_seq_one_letter_code
_entity_poly.pdbx_strand_id
1 'polypeptide(L)'
;MIGWEDVYKVVVAMVPLYVALMLGYGSVKWWGIFTPEQCDAINRLVCYFTLPLFAVEFTSHIDPFEMNYRFIGADTISKLVIVGVLALWAKCSSKGSYCWSITSFSLSTLTNALVVGVPLMRAMYGETGVDLVVQSSVIQAIIWLTFLLFVLEFRRSGVSIASAAATKDGGEQEKDVEGNTNGDGGVSSRPSFWYLLKVVGMKLASNPNSYACVIGLAWAFVANRWHFEMPSIMEGSILIMSKAGTGTAMFSMGTFMALQEKIIACGTSLTIFGMVLRFIAGPAAMAIGAIAVGLHGDVLRVAIIQAALPQSITSFIFAKEYGIHAEVLSTAVIFGTIVSLPVLVAYYAILEFIN
;
A
#
# COMPACT_ATOMS: atom_id res chain seq x y z
N MET A 1 -16.70 -27.78 -0.33
CA MET A 1 -17.06 -27.31 -1.69
C MET A 1 -17.74 -25.99 -1.48
N ILE A 2 -17.14 -24.90 -1.96
CA ILE A 2 -17.77 -23.58 -1.98
C ILE A 2 -19.20 -23.72 -2.51
N GLY A 3 -20.16 -23.41 -1.66
CA GLY A 3 -21.55 -23.31 -2.08
C GLY A 3 -21.73 -22.05 -2.92
N TRP A 4 -22.77 -22.03 -3.75
CA TRP A 4 -23.23 -20.79 -4.38
C TRP A 4 -23.53 -19.70 -3.33
N GLU A 5 -23.86 -20.13 -2.10
CA GLU A 5 -24.04 -19.28 -0.92
C GLU A 5 -22.76 -18.55 -0.49
N ASP A 6 -21.58 -19.18 -0.56
CA ASP A 6 -20.33 -18.55 -0.13
C ASP A 6 -19.82 -17.53 -1.15
N VAL A 7 -19.97 -17.84 -2.44
CA VAL A 7 -19.77 -16.85 -3.52
C VAL A 7 -20.74 -15.68 -3.36
N TYR A 8 -22.01 -15.98 -3.03
CA TYR A 8 -23.01 -14.95 -2.78
C TYR A 8 -22.62 -14.05 -1.60
N LYS A 9 -22.12 -14.60 -0.48
CA LYS A 9 -21.62 -13.79 0.67
C LYS A 9 -20.50 -12.83 0.24
N VAL A 10 -19.55 -13.30 -0.55
CA VAL A 10 -18.46 -12.46 -1.09
C VAL A 10 -19.01 -11.34 -1.97
N VAL A 11 -19.93 -11.67 -2.89
CA VAL A 11 -20.56 -10.68 -3.77
C VAL A 11 -21.36 -9.66 -2.95
N VAL A 12 -22.14 -10.10 -1.96
CA VAL A 12 -22.91 -9.23 -1.07
C VAL A 12 -22.01 -8.29 -0.29
N ALA A 13 -20.84 -8.74 0.17
CA ALA A 13 -19.87 -7.90 0.85
C ALA A 13 -19.22 -6.88 -0.09
N MET A 14 -18.93 -7.26 -1.34
CA MET A 14 -18.16 -6.42 -2.27
C MET A 14 -19.02 -5.44 -3.07
N VAL A 15 -20.23 -5.82 -3.50
CA VAL A 15 -21.10 -4.98 -4.34
C VAL A 15 -21.31 -3.58 -3.76
N PRO A 16 -21.60 -3.39 -2.46
CA PRO A 16 -21.75 -2.05 -1.87
C PRO A 16 -20.50 -1.17 -2.05
N LEU A 17 -19.30 -1.75 -1.96
CA LEU A 17 -18.04 -1.02 -2.18
C LEU A 17 -17.93 -0.54 -3.63
N TYR A 18 -18.28 -1.41 -4.60
CA TYR A 18 -18.27 -1.03 -6.01
C TYR A 18 -19.38 -0.05 -6.37
N VAL A 19 -20.54 -0.10 -5.69
CA VAL A 19 -21.59 0.92 -5.84
C VAL A 19 -21.05 2.28 -5.43
N ALA A 20 -20.39 2.40 -4.26
CA ALA A 20 -19.77 3.65 -3.83
C ALA A 20 -18.71 4.15 -4.82
N LEU A 21 -17.90 3.26 -5.37
CA LEU A 21 -16.91 3.57 -6.42
C LEU A 21 -17.58 4.08 -7.70
N MET A 22 -18.64 3.43 -8.17
CA MET A 22 -19.38 3.85 -9.36
C MET A 22 -20.07 5.19 -9.17
N LEU A 23 -20.59 5.48 -7.97
CA LEU A 23 -21.12 6.80 -7.62
C LEU A 23 -20.02 7.88 -7.67
N GLY A 24 -18.85 7.58 -7.11
CA GLY A 24 -17.67 8.48 -7.21
C GLY A 24 -17.28 8.75 -8.66
N TYR A 25 -17.17 7.70 -9.47
CA TYR A 25 -16.83 7.82 -10.88
C TYR A 25 -17.87 8.61 -11.68
N GLY A 26 -19.16 8.25 -11.53
CA GLY A 26 -20.27 8.91 -12.21
C GLY A 26 -20.43 10.38 -11.83
N SER A 27 -20.17 10.73 -10.56
CA SER A 27 -20.25 12.11 -10.08
C SER A 27 -19.31 13.07 -10.81
N VAL A 28 -18.16 12.59 -11.27
CA VAL A 28 -17.20 13.39 -12.03
C VAL A 28 -17.42 13.22 -13.53
N LYS A 29 -17.51 11.98 -14.02
CA LYS A 29 -17.46 11.69 -15.46
C LYS A 29 -18.79 11.88 -16.19
N TRP A 30 -19.91 11.58 -15.53
CA TRP A 30 -21.24 11.52 -16.16
C TRP A 30 -22.14 12.66 -15.73
N TRP A 31 -22.14 12.98 -14.44
CA TRP A 31 -23.02 13.99 -13.86
C TRP A 31 -22.37 15.36 -13.72
N GLY A 32 -21.03 15.44 -13.77
CA GLY A 32 -20.30 16.71 -13.66
C GLY A 32 -20.54 17.46 -12.35
N ILE A 33 -20.84 16.74 -11.27
CA ILE A 33 -21.14 17.30 -9.94
C ILE A 33 -19.88 17.90 -9.30
N PHE A 34 -18.74 17.22 -9.44
CA PHE A 34 -17.48 17.63 -8.81
C PHE A 34 -16.42 18.04 -9.82
N THR A 35 -15.76 19.16 -9.55
CA THR A 35 -14.56 19.60 -10.26
C THR A 35 -13.31 18.86 -9.76
N PRO A 36 -12.19 18.87 -10.51
CA PRO A 36 -10.94 18.25 -10.06
C PRO A 36 -10.44 18.80 -8.71
N GLU A 37 -10.60 20.10 -8.47
CA GLU A 37 -10.24 20.75 -7.19
C GLU A 37 -11.11 20.27 -6.03
N GLN A 38 -12.42 20.11 -6.27
CA GLN A 38 -13.34 19.55 -5.28
C GLN A 38 -13.03 18.08 -4.99
N CYS A 39 -12.61 17.32 -5.99
CA CYS A 39 -12.17 15.94 -5.80
C CYS A 39 -10.89 15.87 -4.95
N ASP A 40 -9.95 16.81 -5.11
CA ASP A 40 -8.78 16.89 -4.23
C ASP A 40 -9.20 17.20 -2.78
N ALA A 41 -10.16 18.11 -2.57
CA ALA A 41 -10.70 18.41 -1.26
C ALA A 41 -11.39 17.19 -0.61
N ILE A 42 -12.19 16.43 -1.37
CA ILE A 42 -12.81 15.17 -0.92
C ILE A 42 -11.72 14.16 -0.54
N ASN A 43 -10.70 14.01 -1.38
CA ASN A 43 -9.60 13.09 -1.11
C ASN A 43 -8.82 13.50 0.15
N ARG A 44 -8.60 14.79 0.40
CA ARG A 44 -8.00 15.28 1.65
C ARG A 44 -8.89 14.96 2.86
N LEU A 45 -10.20 15.17 2.78
CA LEU A 45 -11.13 14.78 3.84
C LEU A 45 -10.98 13.29 4.18
N VAL A 46 -10.95 12.46 3.13
CA VAL A 46 -10.83 11.00 3.27
C VAL A 46 -9.47 10.63 3.89
N CYS A 47 -8.37 11.15 3.34
CA CYS A 47 -7.02 10.81 3.78
C CYS A 47 -6.67 11.34 5.16
N TYR A 48 -7.19 12.49 5.59
CA TYR A 48 -6.82 13.11 6.87
C TYR A 48 -7.80 12.80 8.01
N PHE A 49 -9.04 12.38 7.71
CA PHE A 49 -10.05 12.15 8.74
C PHE A 49 -10.66 10.75 8.67
N THR A 50 -11.32 10.39 7.57
CA THR A 50 -12.09 9.13 7.54
C THR A 50 -11.19 7.89 7.58
N LEU A 51 -10.17 7.82 6.73
CA LEU A 51 -9.24 6.68 6.69
C LEU A 51 -8.37 6.54 7.95
N PRO A 52 -7.80 7.62 8.52
CA PRO A 52 -7.07 7.53 9.78
C PRO A 52 -7.95 7.02 10.92
N LEU A 53 -9.16 7.55 11.10
CA LEU A 53 -10.06 7.07 12.15
C LEU A 53 -10.55 5.65 11.89
N PHE A 54 -10.69 5.27 10.63
CA PHE A 54 -10.93 3.89 10.21
C PHE A 54 -9.79 2.95 10.58
N ALA A 55 -8.55 3.35 10.34
CA ALA A 55 -7.39 2.58 10.76
C ALA A 55 -7.29 2.50 12.30
N VAL A 56 -7.58 3.58 13.03
CA VAL A 56 -7.61 3.56 14.50
C VAL A 56 -8.67 2.60 15.01
N GLU A 57 -9.91 2.67 14.49
CA GLU A 57 -11.00 1.77 14.90
C GLU A 57 -10.56 0.30 14.78
N PHE A 58 -10.04 -0.12 13.63
CA PHE A 58 -9.63 -1.52 13.49
C PHE A 58 -8.42 -1.86 14.36
N THR A 59 -7.44 -0.96 14.43
CA THR A 59 -6.18 -1.26 15.14
C THR A 59 -6.36 -1.29 16.66
N SER A 60 -7.26 -0.47 17.20
CA SER A 60 -7.51 -0.39 18.65
C SER A 60 -8.17 -1.63 19.23
N HIS A 61 -8.82 -2.44 18.40
CA HIS A 61 -9.51 -3.68 18.81
C HIS A 61 -8.65 -4.93 18.67
N ILE A 62 -7.44 -4.84 18.11
CA ILE A 62 -6.51 -5.97 18.08
C ILE A 62 -5.96 -6.22 19.49
N ASP A 63 -5.73 -7.47 19.85
CA ASP A 63 -4.82 -7.84 20.94
C ASP A 63 -3.37 -7.99 20.41
N PRO A 64 -2.45 -7.05 20.71
CA PRO A 64 -1.07 -7.14 20.27
C PRO A 64 -0.32 -8.35 20.84
N PHE A 65 -0.78 -8.91 21.96
CA PHE A 65 -0.13 -10.03 22.64
C PHE A 65 -0.50 -11.38 22.02
N GLU A 66 -1.69 -11.49 21.42
CA GLU A 66 -2.17 -12.70 20.73
C GLU A 66 -1.97 -12.66 19.21
N MET A 67 -1.22 -11.70 18.68
CA MET A 67 -0.91 -11.62 17.25
C MET A 67 -0.26 -12.89 16.72
N ASN A 68 -0.68 -13.31 15.53
CA ASN A 68 -0.15 -14.53 14.93
C ASN A 68 1.27 -14.30 14.37
N TYR A 69 2.30 -14.62 15.16
CA TYR A 69 3.70 -14.41 14.78
C TYR A 69 4.11 -15.22 13.54
N ARG A 70 3.50 -16.38 13.30
CA ARG A 70 3.77 -17.17 12.09
C ARG A 70 3.28 -16.46 10.83
N PHE A 71 2.14 -15.78 10.94
CA PHE A 71 1.60 -14.93 9.87
C PHE A 71 2.50 -13.72 9.59
N ILE A 72 3.01 -13.03 10.62
CA ILE A 72 3.98 -11.93 10.44
C ILE A 72 5.28 -12.44 9.82
N GLY A 73 5.75 -13.60 10.27
CA GLY A 73 6.93 -14.27 9.71
C GLY A 73 6.74 -14.60 8.23
N ALA A 74 5.59 -15.16 7.85
CA ALA A 74 5.26 -15.47 6.47
C ALA A 74 5.24 -14.21 5.58
N ASP A 75 4.62 -13.14 6.07
CA ASP A 75 4.59 -11.83 5.39
C ASP A 75 6.00 -11.26 5.19
N THR A 76 6.85 -11.39 6.22
CA THR A 76 8.25 -10.96 6.17
C THR A 76 9.05 -11.76 5.16
N ILE A 77 8.94 -13.09 5.17
CA ILE A 77 9.64 -13.97 4.23
C ILE A 77 9.17 -13.69 2.80
N SER A 78 7.88 -13.54 2.56
CA SER A 78 7.31 -13.18 1.26
C SER A 78 7.97 -11.94 0.68
N LYS A 79 8.10 -10.89 1.51
CA LYS A 79 8.72 -9.63 1.08
C LYS A 79 10.23 -9.74 0.88
N LEU A 80 10.93 -10.53 1.70
CA LEU A 80 12.35 -10.82 1.48
C LEU A 80 12.57 -11.60 0.19
N VAL A 81 11.70 -12.57 -0.14
CA VAL A 81 11.72 -13.30 -1.41
C VAL A 81 11.53 -12.33 -2.58
N ILE A 82 10.53 -11.45 -2.52
CA ILE A 82 10.29 -10.44 -3.55
C ILE A 82 11.52 -9.54 -3.72
N VAL A 83 12.09 -9.02 -2.63
CA VAL A 83 13.30 -8.18 -2.67
C VAL A 83 14.48 -8.93 -3.27
N GLY A 84 14.69 -10.20 -2.88
CA GLY A 84 15.76 -11.05 -3.41
C GLY A 84 15.62 -11.28 -4.92
N VAL A 85 14.43 -11.63 -5.39
CA VAL A 85 14.14 -11.83 -6.82
C VAL A 85 14.34 -10.53 -7.59
N LEU A 86 13.87 -9.40 -7.07
CA LEU A 86 14.05 -8.09 -7.72
C LEU A 86 15.51 -7.62 -7.74
N ALA A 87 16.29 -7.95 -6.72
CA ALA A 87 17.72 -7.66 -6.67
C ALA A 87 18.51 -8.52 -7.67
N LEU A 88 18.17 -9.80 -7.80
CA LEU A 88 18.74 -10.68 -8.82
C LEU A 88 18.35 -10.22 -10.22
N TRP A 89 17.09 -9.85 -10.44
CA TRP A 89 16.62 -9.32 -11.72
C TRP A 89 17.33 -8.01 -12.11
N ALA A 90 17.54 -7.10 -11.15
CA ALA A 90 18.29 -5.86 -11.37
C ALA A 90 19.78 -6.10 -11.67
N LYS A 91 20.38 -7.18 -11.15
CA LYS A 91 21.77 -7.55 -11.43
C LYS A 91 21.96 -8.31 -12.75
N CYS A 92 21.01 -9.18 -13.10
CA CYS A 92 21.16 -10.11 -14.22
C CYS A 92 20.49 -9.66 -15.51
N SER A 93 19.61 -8.66 -15.49
CA SER A 93 18.88 -8.20 -16.67
C SER A 93 19.27 -6.78 -17.07
N SER A 94 19.55 -6.57 -18.37
CA SER A 94 19.72 -5.23 -18.94
C SER A 94 18.46 -4.35 -18.85
N LYS A 95 17.29 -4.95 -18.61
CA LYS A 95 16.01 -4.27 -18.41
C LYS A 95 15.70 -3.96 -16.93
N GLY A 96 16.49 -4.50 -15.99
CA GLY A 96 16.29 -4.33 -14.56
C GLY A 96 16.87 -3.02 -14.04
N SER A 97 16.05 -1.96 -13.99
CA SER A 97 16.43 -0.69 -13.35
C SER A 97 15.96 -0.64 -11.90
N TYR A 98 16.69 0.07 -11.05
CA TYR A 98 16.31 0.34 -9.66
C TYR A 98 14.89 0.93 -9.54
N CYS A 99 14.48 1.80 -10.48
CA CYS A 99 13.12 2.34 -10.54
C CYS A 99 12.06 1.26 -10.80
N TRP A 100 12.39 0.28 -11.65
CA TRP A 100 11.51 -0.86 -11.91
C TRP A 100 11.46 -1.80 -10.72
N SER A 101 12.56 -2.02 -9.99
CA SER A 101 12.53 -2.79 -8.75
C SER A 101 11.60 -2.16 -7.70
N ILE A 102 11.66 -0.84 -7.50
CA ILE A 102 10.74 -0.14 -6.59
C ILE A 102 9.28 -0.30 -7.02
N THR A 103 9.03 -0.12 -8.32
CA THR A 103 7.67 -0.21 -8.88
C THR A 103 7.12 -1.63 -8.75
N SER A 104 7.92 -2.63 -9.08
CA SER A 104 7.55 -4.05 -8.97
C SER A 104 7.34 -4.47 -7.51
N PHE A 105 8.16 -3.99 -6.59
CA PHE A 105 7.96 -4.20 -5.15
C PHE A 105 6.63 -3.57 -4.69
N SER A 106 6.38 -2.31 -5.08
CA SER A 106 5.13 -1.62 -4.77
C SER A 106 3.90 -2.36 -5.31
N LEU A 107 3.96 -2.83 -6.57
CA LEU A 107 2.88 -3.56 -7.23
C LEU A 107 2.60 -4.94 -6.61
N SER A 108 3.60 -5.59 -6.01
CA SER A 108 3.45 -6.92 -5.42
C SER A 108 3.09 -6.89 -3.93
N THR A 109 3.33 -5.77 -3.24
CA THR A 109 3.22 -5.71 -1.76
C THR A 109 2.19 -4.73 -1.23
N LEU A 110 1.89 -3.62 -1.91
CA LEU A 110 1.05 -2.57 -1.36
C LEU A 110 -0.44 -2.75 -1.68
N THR A 111 -1.07 -3.52 -0.81
CA THR A 111 -2.48 -3.91 -0.94
C THR A 111 -3.43 -2.89 -0.32
N ASN A 112 -4.69 -2.84 -0.79
CA ASN A 112 -5.78 -2.11 -0.14
C ASN A 112 -6.46 -2.98 0.96
N ALA A 113 -5.68 -3.31 2.00
CA ALA A 113 -6.06 -4.26 3.05
C ALA A 113 -7.28 -3.80 3.86
N LEU A 114 -7.30 -2.57 4.36
CA LEU A 114 -8.37 -2.14 5.27
C LEU A 114 -9.69 -1.89 4.55
N VAL A 115 -9.70 -1.18 3.42
CA VAL A 115 -10.95 -0.80 2.75
C VAL A 115 -11.63 -1.99 2.09
N VAL A 116 -10.87 -2.81 1.37
CA VAL A 116 -11.41 -3.95 0.60
C VAL A 116 -11.20 -5.28 1.33
N GLY A 117 -10.05 -5.46 1.98
CA GLY A 117 -9.71 -6.72 2.64
C GLY A 117 -10.56 -7.03 3.86
N VAL A 118 -10.91 -6.05 4.70
CA VAL A 118 -11.70 -6.30 5.91
C VAL A 118 -13.12 -6.80 5.59
N PRO A 119 -13.94 -6.11 4.77
CA PRO A 119 -15.28 -6.61 4.44
C PRO A 119 -15.25 -7.98 3.76
N LEU A 120 -14.24 -8.20 2.91
CA LEU A 120 -14.07 -9.45 2.18
C LEU A 120 -13.69 -10.61 3.12
N MET A 121 -12.67 -10.44 3.96
CA MET A 121 -12.24 -11.50 4.88
C MET A 121 -13.29 -11.77 5.94
N ARG A 122 -14.02 -10.76 6.40
CA ARG A 122 -15.18 -10.93 7.28
C ARG A 122 -16.23 -11.84 6.66
N ALA A 123 -16.51 -11.68 5.37
CA ALA A 123 -17.51 -12.50 4.67
C ALA A 123 -17.05 -13.95 4.44
N MET A 124 -15.75 -14.18 4.29
CA MET A 124 -15.18 -15.50 3.94
C MET A 124 -14.72 -16.32 5.14
N TYR A 125 -14.12 -15.66 6.14
CA TYR A 125 -13.42 -16.29 7.26
C TYR A 125 -13.82 -15.72 8.63
N GLY A 126 -14.82 -14.82 8.69
CA GLY A 126 -15.31 -14.23 9.93
C GLY A 126 -14.28 -13.29 10.61
N GLU A 127 -14.38 -13.16 11.93
CA GLU A 127 -13.52 -12.24 12.71
C GLU A 127 -12.04 -12.64 12.66
N THR A 128 -11.71 -13.94 12.65
CA THR A 128 -10.33 -14.41 12.51
C THR A 128 -9.66 -13.88 11.23
N GLY A 129 -10.42 -13.80 10.13
CA GLY A 129 -9.94 -13.22 8.88
C GLY A 129 -9.72 -11.70 8.99
N VAL A 130 -10.58 -11.00 9.73
CA VAL A 130 -10.44 -9.57 9.99
C VAL A 130 -9.17 -9.30 10.79
N ASP A 131 -8.97 -10.03 11.89
CA ASP A 131 -7.81 -9.84 12.78
C ASP A 131 -6.50 -9.99 12.02
N LEU A 132 -6.37 -11.03 11.18
CA LEU A 132 -5.18 -11.26 10.36
C LEU A 132 -4.93 -10.12 9.36
N VAL A 133 -5.97 -9.61 8.70
CA VAL A 133 -5.84 -8.51 7.73
C VAL A 133 -5.48 -7.20 8.41
N VAL A 134 -6.11 -6.89 9.53
CA VAL A 134 -5.78 -5.67 10.28
C VAL A 134 -4.35 -5.78 10.81
N GLN A 135 -3.97 -6.92 11.40
CA GLN A 135 -2.60 -7.21 11.82
C GLN A 135 -1.60 -6.98 10.68
N SER A 136 -1.87 -7.51 9.49
CA SER A 136 -1.00 -7.29 8.33
C SER A 136 -0.93 -5.82 7.91
N SER A 137 -2.07 -5.13 7.93
CA SER A 137 -2.15 -3.73 7.53
C SER A 137 -1.34 -2.81 8.44
N VAL A 138 -1.29 -3.10 9.75
CA VAL A 138 -0.48 -2.37 10.74
C VAL A 138 1.01 -2.56 10.45
N ILE A 139 1.43 -3.81 10.23
CA ILE A 139 2.82 -4.14 9.86
C ILE A 139 3.19 -3.48 8.51
N GLN A 140 2.26 -3.48 7.55
CA GLN A 140 2.43 -2.80 6.26
C GLN A 140 2.59 -1.29 6.41
N ALA A 141 1.79 -0.64 7.24
CA ALA A 141 1.82 0.81 7.46
C ALA A 141 3.07 1.27 8.23
N ILE A 142 3.54 0.48 9.20
CA ILE A 142 4.67 0.85 10.07
C ILE A 142 6.01 0.40 9.48
N ILE A 143 6.14 -0.86 9.07
CA ILE A 143 7.44 -1.42 8.66
C ILE A 143 7.63 -1.24 7.16
N TRP A 144 6.71 -1.78 6.37
CA TRP A 144 6.92 -1.89 4.92
C TRP A 144 6.81 -0.55 4.20
N LEU A 145 5.93 0.34 4.67
CA LEU A 145 5.84 1.69 4.15
C LEU A 145 7.08 2.52 4.50
N THR A 146 7.62 2.37 5.71
CA THR A 146 8.89 3.00 6.10
C THR A 146 10.04 2.54 5.22
N PHE A 147 10.13 1.23 4.97
CA PHE A 147 11.15 0.68 4.08
C PHE A 147 11.01 1.23 2.66
N LEU A 148 9.79 1.27 2.12
CA LEU A 148 9.54 1.84 0.80
C LEU A 148 9.92 3.33 0.74
N LEU A 149 9.45 4.14 1.69
CA LEU A 149 9.76 5.57 1.76
C LEU A 149 11.27 5.80 1.90
N PHE A 150 11.96 4.97 2.67
CA PHE A 150 13.41 5.02 2.78
C PHE A 150 14.11 4.79 1.44
N VAL A 151 13.70 3.76 0.71
CA VAL A 151 14.23 3.45 -0.64
C VAL A 151 13.93 4.59 -1.63
N LEU A 152 12.72 5.16 -1.57
CA LEU A 152 12.30 6.29 -2.40
C LEU A 152 13.11 7.56 -2.13
N GLU A 153 13.33 7.89 -0.85
CA GLU A 153 14.06 9.07 -0.41
C GLU A 153 15.56 8.94 -0.68
N PHE A 154 16.13 7.75 -0.46
CA PHE A 154 17.50 7.43 -0.82
C PHE A 154 17.74 7.67 -2.31
N ARG A 155 16.81 7.22 -3.16
CA ARG A 155 16.88 7.45 -4.59
C ARG A 155 16.78 8.92 -4.96
N ARG A 156 15.80 9.64 -4.39
CA ARG A 156 15.60 11.08 -4.65
C ARG A 156 16.84 11.89 -4.30
N SER A 157 17.46 11.58 -3.16
CA SER A 157 18.71 12.19 -2.71
C SER A 157 19.87 11.87 -3.66
N GLY A 158 19.97 10.62 -4.13
CA GLY A 158 20.97 10.21 -5.13
C GLY A 158 20.83 10.93 -6.47
N VAL A 159 19.60 11.11 -6.97
CA VAL A 159 19.33 11.85 -8.21
C VAL A 159 19.68 13.33 -8.04
N SER A 160 19.33 13.94 -6.90
CA SER A 160 19.68 15.34 -6.61
C SER A 160 21.19 15.57 -6.61
N ILE A 161 21.97 14.66 -5.99
CA ILE A 161 23.44 14.72 -5.99
C ILE A 161 24.01 14.55 -7.40
N ALA A 162 23.51 13.60 -8.18
CA ALA A 162 23.96 13.39 -9.55
C ALA A 162 23.65 14.60 -10.45
N SER A 163 22.48 15.23 -10.28
CA SER A 163 22.11 16.44 -11.03
C SER A 163 22.99 17.64 -10.66
N ALA A 164 23.32 17.82 -9.39
CA ALA A 164 24.20 18.90 -8.93
C ALA A 164 25.65 18.70 -9.39
N ALA A 165 26.12 17.45 -9.52
CA ALA A 165 27.42 17.14 -10.10
C ALA A 165 27.46 17.43 -11.62
N ALA A 166 26.39 17.10 -12.35
CA ALA A 166 26.29 17.38 -13.79
C ALA A 166 26.22 18.88 -14.11
N THR A 167 25.66 19.71 -13.22
CA THR A 167 25.65 21.18 -13.41
C THR A 167 27.03 21.81 -13.18
N LYS A 168 27.90 21.20 -12.38
CA LYS A 168 29.28 21.69 -12.16
C LYS A 168 30.23 21.39 -13.32
N ASP A 169 29.92 20.39 -14.15
CA ASP A 169 30.73 20.01 -15.31
C ASP A 169 30.36 20.77 -16.60
N GLY A 170 29.34 21.64 -16.56
CA GLY A 170 28.85 22.43 -17.69
C GLY A 170 29.17 23.93 -17.63
N GLY A 171 29.95 24.39 -16.65
CA GLY A 171 30.41 25.78 -16.56
C GLY A 171 31.76 25.95 -17.23
N GLU A 172 31.84 26.87 -18.20
CA GLU A 172 33.09 27.28 -18.85
C GLU A 172 34.18 27.57 -17.79
N GLN A 173 35.35 26.95 -17.97
CA GLN A 173 36.56 27.31 -17.23
C GLN A 173 37.00 28.72 -17.64
N GLU A 174 36.50 29.74 -16.96
CA GLU A 174 37.19 31.03 -16.91
C GLU A 174 38.38 30.88 -15.95
N LYS A 175 39.58 30.81 -16.52
CA LYS A 175 40.85 30.80 -15.77
C LYS A 175 41.19 32.23 -15.35
N ASP A 176 41.01 32.53 -14.07
CA ASP A 176 41.70 33.66 -13.45
C ASP A 176 43.12 33.26 -13.01
N VAL A 177 44.05 34.22 -13.12
CA VAL A 177 45.51 34.03 -13.21
C VAL A 177 46.25 33.98 -11.86
N GLU A 178 45.57 34.09 -10.72
CA GLU A 178 46.27 34.08 -9.42
C GLU A 178 46.19 32.73 -8.70
N GLY A 179 47.32 32.02 -8.72
CA GLY A 179 47.53 30.84 -7.91
C GLY A 179 47.54 31.17 -6.41
N ASN A 180 46.53 30.66 -5.71
CA ASN A 180 46.58 29.93 -4.42
C ASN A 180 45.48 30.38 -3.44
N THR A 181 44.51 29.53 -3.13
CA THR A 181 44.25 29.06 -1.74
C THR A 181 43.29 27.87 -1.68
N ASN A 182 43.55 27.01 -0.68
CA ASN A 182 42.79 25.86 -0.22
C ASN A 182 41.27 26.07 -0.12
N GLY A 183 40.48 25.05 -0.46
CA GLY A 183 39.04 25.07 -0.23
C GLY A 183 38.31 23.81 -0.64
N ASP A 184 38.52 22.77 0.16
CA ASP A 184 37.65 21.60 0.33
C ASP A 184 37.44 20.69 -0.90
N GLY A 185 38.06 19.50 -0.83
CA GLY A 185 37.73 18.40 -1.72
C GLY A 185 36.23 18.17 -1.66
N GLY A 186 35.56 18.32 -2.80
CA GLY A 186 34.15 18.02 -2.94
C GLY A 186 33.91 16.53 -2.68
N VAL A 187 33.81 16.17 -1.40
CA VAL A 187 33.36 14.86 -0.98
C VAL A 187 31.94 14.76 -1.50
N SER A 188 31.77 13.95 -2.55
CA SER A 188 30.49 13.41 -2.99
C SER A 188 29.93 12.55 -1.84
N SER A 189 29.55 13.17 -0.73
CA SER A 189 29.09 12.44 0.43
C SER A 189 27.70 11.95 0.10
N ARG A 190 27.57 10.62 -0.03
CA ARG A 190 26.28 9.94 0.08
C ARG A 190 25.54 10.55 1.28
N PRO A 191 24.23 10.81 1.16
CA PRO A 191 23.46 11.36 2.26
C PRO A 191 23.66 10.47 3.49
N SER A 192 23.94 11.07 4.64
CA SER A 192 24.14 10.33 5.89
C SER A 192 22.92 9.45 6.15
N PHE A 193 23.13 8.17 6.46
CA PHE A 193 22.06 7.21 6.75
C PHE A 193 21.09 7.74 7.81
N TRP A 194 21.62 8.40 8.84
CA TRP A 194 20.85 9.03 9.91
C TRP A 194 19.99 10.19 9.42
N TYR A 195 20.48 10.98 8.46
CA TYR A 195 19.70 12.05 7.86
C TYR A 195 18.52 11.47 7.08
N LEU A 196 18.75 10.44 6.26
CA LEU A 196 17.68 9.77 5.52
C LEU A 196 16.66 9.14 6.47
N LEU A 197 17.11 8.45 7.52
CA LEU A 197 16.23 7.87 8.52
C LEU A 197 15.38 8.95 9.22
N LYS A 198 15.97 10.12 9.51
CA LYS A 198 15.23 11.27 10.09
C LYS A 198 14.18 11.83 9.13
N VAL A 199 14.52 12.02 7.85
CA VAL A 199 13.58 12.53 6.83
C VAL A 199 12.43 11.55 6.62
N VAL A 200 12.75 10.26 6.52
CA VAL A 200 11.76 9.19 6.33
C VAL A 200 10.88 9.05 7.57
N GLY A 201 11.47 9.11 8.77
CA GLY A 201 10.71 9.11 10.02
C GLY A 201 9.75 10.29 10.11
N MET A 202 10.17 11.49 9.70
CA MET A 202 9.30 12.66 9.65
C MET A 202 8.18 12.52 8.59
N LYS A 203 8.48 11.98 7.41
CA LYS A 203 7.49 11.68 6.36
C LYS A 203 6.48 10.63 6.82
N LEU A 204 6.93 9.60 7.54
CA LEU A 204 6.08 8.57 8.13
C LEU A 204 5.19 9.16 9.22
N ALA A 205 5.74 9.96 10.13
CA ALA A 205 4.97 10.65 11.17
C ALA A 205 3.96 11.64 10.59
N SER A 206 4.23 12.19 9.41
CA SER A 206 3.31 13.06 8.67
C SER A 206 2.27 12.27 7.86
N ASN A 207 2.42 10.95 7.70
CA ASN A 207 1.47 10.13 6.97
C ASN A 207 0.24 9.83 7.86
N PRO A 208 -0.96 10.26 7.43
CA PRO A 208 -2.18 10.06 8.22
C PRO A 208 -2.47 8.63 8.63
N ASN A 209 -2.28 7.69 7.72
CA ASN A 209 -2.55 6.29 7.98
C ASN A 209 -1.50 5.67 8.92
N SER A 210 -0.23 6.06 8.77
CA SER A 210 0.84 5.53 9.62
C SER A 210 0.70 5.98 11.07
N TYR A 211 0.48 7.28 11.33
CA TYR A 211 0.28 7.72 12.72
C TYR A 211 -1.02 7.14 13.30
N ALA A 212 -2.07 6.96 12.49
CA ALA A 212 -3.31 6.33 12.94
C ALA A 212 -3.08 4.89 13.40
N CYS A 213 -2.36 4.08 12.63
CA CYS A 213 -1.97 2.74 13.05
C CYS A 213 -1.11 2.76 14.32
N VAL A 214 -0.19 3.71 14.46
CA VAL A 214 0.64 3.84 15.67
C VAL A 214 -0.21 4.21 16.90
N ILE A 215 -1.14 5.15 16.77
CA ILE A 215 -2.06 5.56 17.85
C ILE A 215 -2.97 4.39 18.24
N GLY A 216 -3.58 3.72 17.25
CA GLY A 216 -4.44 2.56 17.48
C GLY A 216 -3.69 1.41 18.15
N LEU A 217 -2.45 1.14 17.72
CA LEU A 217 -1.63 0.09 18.30
C LEU A 217 -1.16 0.45 19.72
N ALA A 218 -0.76 1.70 19.96
CA ALA A 218 -0.41 2.18 21.29
C ALA A 218 -1.60 2.06 22.25
N TRP A 219 -2.81 2.41 21.78
CA TRP A 219 -4.04 2.20 22.54
C TRP A 219 -4.27 0.72 22.83
N ALA A 220 -4.19 -0.15 21.82
CA ALA A 220 -4.35 -1.59 21.97
C ALA A 220 -3.38 -2.19 23.00
N PHE A 221 -2.12 -1.76 23.01
CA PHE A 221 -1.15 -2.19 24.03
C PHE A 221 -1.57 -1.78 25.45
N VAL A 222 -1.98 -0.52 25.63
CA VAL A 222 -2.42 0.02 26.93
C VAL A 222 -3.69 -0.69 27.40
N ALA A 223 -4.69 -0.79 26.51
CA ALA A 223 -5.98 -1.40 26.77
C ALA A 223 -5.84 -2.88 27.17
N ASN A 224 -5.11 -3.69 26.41
CA ASN A 224 -4.94 -5.11 26.71
C ASN A 224 -4.03 -5.34 27.93
N ARG A 225 -3.01 -4.50 28.15
CA ARG A 225 -2.09 -4.65 29.29
C ARG A 225 -2.74 -4.36 30.64
N TRP A 226 -3.67 -3.41 30.67
CA TRP A 226 -4.39 -2.96 31.88
C TRP A 226 -5.87 -3.35 31.90
N HIS A 227 -6.33 -4.14 30.92
CA HIS A 227 -7.74 -4.50 30.72
C HIS A 227 -8.69 -3.30 30.77
N PHE A 228 -8.31 -2.22 30.08
CA PHE A 228 -9.09 -0.99 30.00
C PHE A 228 -10.01 -1.03 28.78
N GLU A 229 -11.31 -0.84 28.99
CA GLU A 229 -12.27 -0.66 27.90
C GLU A 229 -12.23 0.78 27.37
N MET A 230 -12.41 0.93 26.06
CA MET A 230 -12.44 2.25 25.44
C MET A 230 -13.62 3.07 25.99
N PRO A 231 -13.40 4.31 26.48
CA PRO A 231 -14.50 5.12 26.97
C PRO A 231 -15.50 5.37 25.84
N SER A 232 -16.79 5.16 26.12
CA SER A 232 -17.86 5.24 25.11
C SER A 232 -17.90 6.56 24.32
N ILE A 233 -17.48 7.66 24.95
CA ILE A 233 -17.36 8.98 24.29
C ILE A 233 -16.29 8.93 23.19
N MET A 234 -15.14 8.34 23.47
CA MET A 234 -14.05 8.22 22.50
C MET A 234 -14.41 7.20 21.42
N GLU A 235 -14.94 6.04 21.81
CA GLU A 235 -15.35 4.98 20.88
C GLU A 235 -16.42 5.50 19.92
N GLY A 236 -17.48 6.12 20.43
CA GLY A 236 -18.53 6.71 19.62
C GLY A 236 -18.01 7.81 18.67
N SER A 237 -17.05 8.62 19.12
CA SER A 237 -16.44 9.67 18.28
C SER A 237 -15.66 9.08 17.11
N ILE A 238 -14.85 8.04 17.35
CA ILE A 238 -14.10 7.36 16.28
C ILE A 238 -15.06 6.62 15.35
N LEU A 239 -16.04 5.90 15.91
CA LEU A 239 -16.99 5.06 15.19
C LEU A 239 -17.84 5.86 14.19
N ILE A 240 -18.29 7.07 14.55
CA ILE A 240 -19.11 7.91 13.65
C ILE A 240 -18.37 8.20 12.35
N MET A 241 -17.10 8.63 12.46
CA MET A 241 -16.30 8.97 11.27
C MET A 241 -15.80 7.71 10.56
N SER A 242 -15.43 6.67 11.32
CA SER A 242 -14.93 5.42 10.79
C SER A 242 -15.97 4.66 9.97
N LYS A 243 -17.24 4.67 10.37
CA LYS A 243 -18.33 4.06 9.58
C LYS A 243 -18.45 4.66 8.18
N ALA A 244 -18.04 5.91 7.97
CA ALA A 244 -17.96 6.52 6.65
C ALA A 244 -16.68 6.13 5.88
N GLY A 245 -15.66 5.57 6.54
CA GLY A 245 -14.34 5.24 6.02
C GLY A 245 -14.36 4.39 4.75
N THR A 246 -14.96 3.20 4.79
CA THR A 246 -15.02 2.31 3.60
C THR A 246 -15.71 2.97 2.41
N GLY A 247 -16.90 3.56 2.64
CA GLY A 247 -17.70 4.16 1.58
C GLY A 247 -17.03 5.40 0.98
N THR A 248 -16.52 6.31 1.82
CA THR A 248 -15.83 7.52 1.36
C THR A 248 -14.49 7.20 0.67
N ALA A 249 -13.77 6.17 1.12
CA ALA A 249 -12.56 5.70 0.45
C ALA A 249 -12.85 5.12 -0.94
N MET A 250 -13.87 4.28 -1.07
CA MET A 250 -14.27 3.75 -2.39
C MET A 250 -14.84 4.84 -3.30
N PHE A 251 -15.59 5.80 -2.75
CA PHE A 251 -16.04 6.98 -3.48
C PHE A 251 -14.85 7.82 -3.99
N SER A 252 -13.87 8.11 -3.13
CA SER A 252 -12.63 8.82 -3.50
C SER A 252 -11.82 8.05 -4.54
N MET A 253 -11.80 6.72 -4.47
CA MET A 253 -11.21 5.86 -5.51
C MET A 253 -11.93 6.02 -6.86
N GLY A 254 -13.26 6.14 -6.84
CA GLY A 254 -14.08 6.38 -8.02
C GLY A 254 -13.82 7.75 -8.65
N THR A 255 -13.75 8.82 -7.84
CA THR A 255 -13.40 10.16 -8.33
C THR A 255 -11.97 10.19 -8.89
N PHE A 256 -11.02 9.54 -8.20
CA PHE A 256 -9.65 9.37 -8.70
C PHE A 256 -9.60 8.69 -10.07
N MET A 257 -10.37 7.61 -10.24
CA MET A 257 -10.48 6.88 -11.50
C MET A 257 -11.07 7.74 -12.62
N ALA A 258 -12.06 8.58 -12.32
CA ALA A 258 -12.69 9.47 -13.30
C ALA A 258 -11.79 10.62 -13.75
N LEU A 259 -10.86 11.07 -12.89
CA LEU A 259 -9.91 12.13 -13.19
C LEU A 259 -8.73 11.65 -14.04
N GLN A 260 -8.50 10.35 -14.16
CA GLN A 260 -7.48 9.85 -15.09
C GLN A 260 -7.98 9.96 -16.53
N GLU A 261 -7.14 10.49 -17.43
CA GLU A 261 -7.48 10.62 -18.85
C GLU A 261 -7.68 9.26 -19.54
N LYS A 262 -6.97 8.23 -19.04
CA LYS A 262 -7.01 6.86 -19.56
C LYS A 262 -7.09 5.86 -18.41
N ILE A 263 -7.97 4.87 -18.57
CA ILE A 263 -8.07 3.69 -17.68
C ILE A 263 -6.78 2.85 -17.77
N ILE A 264 -6.18 2.79 -18.96
CA ILE A 264 -4.90 2.13 -19.24
C ILE A 264 -3.93 3.18 -19.77
N ALA A 265 -3.11 3.75 -18.88
CA ALA A 265 -2.17 4.80 -19.24
C ALA A 265 -0.85 4.23 -19.81
N CYS A 266 -0.36 3.12 -19.24
CA CYS A 266 0.96 2.56 -19.53
C CYS A 266 1.02 1.56 -20.72
N GLY A 267 -0.10 1.34 -21.41
CA GLY A 267 -0.22 0.36 -22.49
C GLY A 267 -0.39 -1.10 -22.03
N THR A 268 -0.76 -1.98 -22.96
CA THR A 268 -1.21 -3.36 -22.67
C THR A 268 -0.11 -4.22 -22.04
N SER A 269 1.13 -4.15 -22.54
CA SER A 269 2.23 -4.98 -22.04
C SER A 269 2.58 -4.68 -20.57
N LEU A 270 2.67 -3.40 -20.21
CA LEU A 270 2.94 -2.99 -18.83
C LEU A 270 1.75 -3.23 -17.90
N THR A 271 0.53 -3.17 -18.42
CA THR A 271 -0.68 -3.54 -17.67
C THR A 271 -0.65 -5.02 -17.31
N ILE A 272 -0.41 -5.90 -18.28
CA ILE A 272 -0.30 -7.35 -18.04
C ILE A 272 0.80 -7.63 -17.02
N PHE A 273 1.97 -6.99 -17.17
CA PHE A 273 3.07 -7.12 -16.22
C PHE A 273 2.65 -6.73 -14.79
N GLY A 274 1.99 -5.58 -14.64
CA GLY A 274 1.49 -5.13 -13.33
C GLY A 274 0.47 -6.07 -12.72
N MET A 275 -0.46 -6.60 -13.51
CA MET A 275 -1.47 -7.56 -13.03
C MET A 275 -0.85 -8.90 -12.63
N VAL A 276 0.12 -9.39 -13.40
CA VAL A 276 0.87 -10.61 -13.04
C VAL A 276 1.62 -10.40 -11.73
N LEU A 277 2.30 -9.26 -11.55
CA LEU A 277 2.97 -8.96 -10.28
C LEU A 277 1.98 -8.88 -9.11
N ARG A 278 0.83 -8.24 -9.32
CA ARG A 278 -0.16 -8.00 -8.27
C ARG A 278 -0.89 -9.26 -7.84
N PHE A 279 -1.43 -10.00 -8.81
CA PHE A 279 -2.36 -11.10 -8.59
C PHE A 279 -1.73 -12.49 -8.72
N ILE A 280 -0.46 -12.59 -9.14
CA ILE A 280 0.24 -13.88 -9.23
C ILE A 280 1.51 -13.84 -8.38
N ALA A 281 2.44 -12.92 -8.67
CA ALA A 281 3.74 -12.91 -7.99
C ALA A 281 3.63 -12.59 -6.50
N GLY A 282 2.82 -11.59 -6.11
CA GLY A 282 2.55 -11.25 -4.71
C GLY A 282 1.95 -12.44 -3.92
N PRO A 283 0.82 -13.01 -4.38
CA PRO A 283 0.22 -14.20 -3.76
C PRO A 283 1.15 -15.43 -3.73
N ALA A 284 1.91 -15.67 -4.80
CA ALA A 284 2.87 -16.78 -4.84
C ALA A 284 4.01 -16.61 -3.83
N ALA A 285 4.56 -15.39 -3.71
CA ALA A 285 5.56 -15.09 -2.68
C ALA A 285 4.99 -15.27 -1.27
N MET A 286 3.72 -14.88 -1.06
CA MET A 286 3.03 -15.11 0.21
C MET A 286 2.82 -16.59 0.49
N ALA A 287 2.44 -17.39 -0.51
CA ALA A 287 2.31 -18.83 -0.38
C ALA A 287 3.66 -19.48 0.01
N ILE A 288 4.76 -19.08 -0.62
CA ILE A 288 6.11 -19.56 -0.27
C ILE A 288 6.45 -19.20 1.18
N GLY A 289 6.24 -17.94 1.58
CA GLY A 289 6.48 -17.49 2.95
C GLY A 289 5.62 -18.24 3.97
N ALA A 290 4.34 -18.47 3.65
CA ALA A 290 3.41 -19.16 4.52
C ALA A 290 3.76 -20.64 4.70
N ILE A 291 4.14 -21.34 3.63
CA ILE A 291 4.63 -22.73 3.68
C ILE A 291 5.94 -22.81 4.48
N ALA A 292 6.86 -21.87 4.28
CA ALA A 292 8.16 -21.85 4.97
C ALA A 292 8.03 -21.72 6.50
N VAL A 293 6.98 -21.04 6.99
CA VAL A 293 6.70 -20.90 8.44
C VAL A 293 5.71 -21.95 8.94
N GLY A 294 5.24 -22.84 8.07
CA GLY A 294 4.30 -23.92 8.43
C GLY A 294 2.89 -23.41 8.77
N LEU A 295 2.40 -22.39 8.07
CA LEU A 295 0.98 -22.00 8.12
C LEU A 295 0.12 -23.03 7.40
N HIS A 296 -1.02 -23.36 7.99
CA HIS A 296 -1.98 -24.33 7.47
C HIS A 296 -3.41 -23.81 7.66
N GLY A 297 -4.36 -24.41 6.94
CA GLY A 297 -5.79 -24.10 7.06
C GLY A 297 -6.12 -22.65 6.71
N ASP A 298 -7.09 -22.07 7.41
CA ASP A 298 -7.65 -20.76 7.05
C ASP A 298 -6.63 -19.61 7.16
N VAL A 299 -5.66 -19.69 8.07
CA VAL A 299 -4.60 -18.66 8.19
C VAL A 299 -3.74 -18.59 6.92
N LEU A 300 -3.44 -19.75 6.31
CA LEU A 300 -2.73 -19.82 5.02
C LEU A 300 -3.58 -19.24 3.89
N ARG A 301 -4.88 -19.55 3.87
CA ARG A 301 -5.79 -19.07 2.82
C ARG A 301 -5.98 -17.56 2.90
N VAL A 302 -6.23 -17.02 4.10
CA VAL A 302 -6.34 -15.58 4.37
C VAL A 302 -5.06 -14.86 3.96
N ALA A 303 -3.88 -15.40 4.31
CA ALA A 303 -2.59 -14.85 3.89
C ALA A 303 -2.50 -14.66 2.36
N ILE A 304 -2.79 -15.71 1.59
CA ILE A 304 -2.69 -15.69 0.13
C ILE A 304 -3.73 -14.74 -0.48
N ILE A 305 -4.98 -14.79 -0.02
CA ILE A 305 -6.07 -13.96 -0.55
C ILE A 305 -5.84 -12.47 -0.23
N GLN A 306 -5.35 -12.16 0.96
CA GLN A 306 -4.97 -10.80 1.33
C GLN A 306 -3.86 -10.28 0.41
N ALA A 307 -2.85 -11.11 0.10
CA ALA A 307 -1.82 -10.76 -0.86
C ALA A 307 -2.37 -10.57 -2.29
N ALA A 308 -3.57 -11.06 -2.60
CA ALA A 308 -4.24 -10.91 -3.90
C ALA A 308 -5.27 -9.76 -3.96
N LEU A 309 -5.39 -8.92 -2.92
CA LEU A 309 -6.32 -7.79 -2.90
C LEU A 309 -6.06 -6.77 -4.04
N PRO A 310 -6.89 -5.74 -4.27
CA PRO A 310 -6.50 -4.66 -5.18
C PRO A 310 -5.33 -3.82 -4.64
N GLN A 311 -4.70 -3.03 -5.52
CA GLN A 311 -3.59 -2.13 -5.18
C GLN A 311 -4.07 -0.93 -4.36
N SER A 312 -3.25 -0.43 -3.43
CA SER A 312 -3.54 0.79 -2.67
C SER A 312 -3.33 2.08 -3.48
N ILE A 313 -4.23 3.06 -3.34
CA ILE A 313 -4.11 4.42 -3.92
C ILE A 313 -2.83 5.10 -3.42
N THR A 314 -2.43 4.85 -2.17
CA THR A 314 -1.22 5.42 -1.56
C THR A 314 0.04 5.11 -2.38
N SER A 315 0.09 3.94 -3.02
CA SER A 315 1.21 3.58 -3.88
C SER A 315 1.34 4.47 -5.11
N PHE A 316 0.21 4.89 -5.70
CA PHE A 316 0.19 5.86 -6.81
C PHE A 316 0.57 7.26 -6.34
N ILE A 317 0.12 7.69 -5.16
CA ILE A 317 0.47 8.99 -4.60
C ILE A 317 1.99 9.11 -4.44
N PHE A 318 2.64 8.09 -3.85
CA PHE A 318 4.10 8.08 -3.75
C PHE A 318 4.80 7.96 -5.10
N ALA A 319 4.26 7.16 -6.01
CA ALA A 319 4.76 7.08 -7.38
C ALA A 319 4.78 8.45 -8.06
N LYS A 320 3.71 9.24 -7.90
CA LYS A 320 3.60 10.58 -8.47
C LYS A 320 4.52 11.57 -7.76
N GLU A 321 4.55 11.57 -6.42
CA GLU A 321 5.41 12.45 -5.61
C GLU A 321 6.91 12.25 -5.90
N TYR A 322 7.31 10.99 -6.07
CA TYR A 322 8.70 10.62 -6.35
C TYR A 322 9.00 10.48 -7.85
N GLY A 323 8.04 10.69 -8.75
CA GLY A 323 8.24 10.59 -10.20
C GLY A 323 8.66 9.20 -10.68
N ILE A 324 7.96 8.14 -10.26
CA ILE A 324 8.25 6.73 -10.58
C ILE A 324 7.05 6.07 -11.22
N HIS A 325 7.09 5.81 -12.53
CA HIS A 325 6.11 4.96 -13.23
C HIS A 325 4.64 5.16 -12.75
N ALA A 326 4.23 6.41 -12.54
CA ALA A 326 2.93 6.72 -11.93
C ALA A 326 1.77 6.19 -12.78
N GLU A 327 1.93 6.17 -14.11
CA GLU A 327 0.98 5.58 -15.06
C GLU A 327 0.79 4.06 -14.89
N VAL A 328 1.85 3.33 -14.51
CA VAL A 328 1.76 1.88 -14.26
C VAL A 328 0.99 1.64 -12.96
N LEU A 329 1.30 2.41 -11.92
CA LEU A 329 0.65 2.29 -10.61
C LEU A 329 -0.81 2.79 -10.65
N SER A 330 -1.13 3.83 -11.42
CA SER A 330 -2.53 4.26 -11.62
C SER A 330 -3.34 3.18 -12.35
N THR A 331 -2.79 2.61 -13.43
CA THR A 331 -3.42 1.51 -14.17
C THR A 331 -3.61 0.30 -13.26
N ALA A 332 -2.63 -0.02 -12.41
CA ALA A 332 -2.74 -1.10 -11.43
C ALA A 332 -3.84 -0.88 -10.39
N VAL A 333 -3.99 0.35 -9.90
CA VAL A 333 -5.08 0.72 -8.99
C VAL A 333 -6.43 0.61 -9.69
N ILE A 334 -6.60 1.18 -10.88
CA ILE A 334 -7.87 1.23 -11.60
C ILE A 334 -8.27 -0.17 -12.11
N PHE A 335 -7.47 -0.73 -13.02
CA PHE A 335 -7.77 -1.99 -13.65
C PHE A 335 -7.74 -3.15 -12.65
N GLY A 336 -6.80 -3.10 -11.69
CA GLY A 336 -6.73 -4.09 -10.62
C GLY A 336 -7.96 -4.08 -9.73
N THR A 337 -8.55 -2.92 -9.43
CA THR A 337 -9.80 -2.87 -8.66
C THR A 337 -10.99 -3.44 -9.43
N ILE A 338 -11.06 -3.25 -10.75
CA ILE A 338 -12.14 -3.83 -11.58
C ILE A 338 -11.99 -5.37 -11.64
N VAL A 339 -10.76 -5.85 -11.81
CA VAL A 339 -10.47 -7.29 -11.98
C VAL A 339 -10.36 -8.03 -10.64
N SER A 340 -10.24 -7.35 -9.51
CA SER A 340 -10.00 -8.01 -8.23
C SER A 340 -11.15 -8.90 -7.79
N LEU A 341 -12.42 -8.52 -8.00
CA LEU A 341 -13.56 -9.34 -7.56
C LEU A 341 -13.56 -10.75 -8.16
N PRO A 342 -13.53 -10.94 -9.50
CA PRO A 342 -13.48 -12.29 -10.07
C PRO A 342 -12.20 -13.04 -9.71
N VAL A 343 -11.07 -12.35 -9.61
CA VAL A 343 -9.79 -12.97 -9.20
C VAL A 343 -9.84 -13.48 -7.77
N LEU A 344 -10.39 -12.70 -6.83
CA LEU A 344 -10.50 -13.07 -5.43
C LEU A 344 -11.47 -14.23 -5.21
N VAL A 345 -12.59 -14.25 -5.94
CA VAL A 345 -13.51 -15.41 -5.95
C VAL A 345 -12.82 -16.66 -6.49
N ALA A 346 -12.02 -16.53 -7.55
CA ALA A 346 -11.25 -17.65 -8.08
C ALA A 346 -10.20 -18.16 -7.08
N TYR A 347 -9.46 -17.25 -6.41
CA TYR A 347 -8.53 -17.63 -5.34
C TYR A 347 -9.22 -18.34 -4.20
N TYR A 348 -10.39 -17.86 -3.77
CA TYR A 348 -11.16 -18.50 -2.72
C TYR A 348 -11.53 -19.93 -3.09
N ALA A 349 -12.07 -20.13 -4.30
CA ALA A 349 -12.43 -21.45 -4.82
C ALA A 349 -11.22 -22.39 -4.88
N ILE A 350 -10.11 -21.93 -5.45
CA ILE A 350 -8.92 -22.76 -5.63
C ILE A 350 -8.31 -23.15 -4.27
N LEU A 351 -8.22 -22.21 -3.33
CA LEU A 351 -7.58 -22.44 -2.03
C LEU A 351 -8.43 -23.30 -1.09
N GLU A 352 -9.74 -23.38 -1.28
CA GLU A 352 -10.58 -24.36 -0.59
C GLU A 352 -10.36 -25.80 -1.08
N PHE A 353 -10.00 -25.99 -2.35
CA PHE A 353 -9.66 -27.32 -2.88
C PHE A 353 -8.31 -27.82 -2.38
N ILE A 354 -7.41 -26.89 -2.02
CA ILE A 354 -6.11 -27.21 -1.43
C ILE A 354 -6.35 -27.38 0.08
N ASN A 355 -6.49 -28.63 0.49
CA ASN A 355 -6.90 -29.05 1.84
C ASN A 355 -5.82 -28.77 2.90
#